data_AF-A0A973VZR6-F1
#
_entry.id   AF-A0A973VZR6-F1
#
_cell.length_a   1.000
_cell.length_b   1.000
_cell.length_c   1.000
_cell.angle_alpha   90.00
_cell.angle_beta   90.00
_cell.angle_gamma   90.00
#
_symmetry.space_group_name_H-M   'P 1'
#
loop_
_entity.id
_entity.type
_entity.pdbx_description
1 polymer ?
#
loop_
_entity_poly.entity_id
_entity_poly.type
_entity_poly.pdbx_seq_one_letter_code
_entity_poly.pdbx_strand_id
1 'polypeptide(L)'
;MNVRAQTLVSAIVLVTVTVPIVRTLTAAPQQAAPACIDSETREIVRGLLLDGINSALKDHTKRLFDVWMKEPHEAPTRQIAGMQNAINAFARSRAAMLTWNPPTCKGDEP
;
A
#
# COMPACT_ATOMS: atom_id res chain seq x y z
N MET A 1 -33.21 -40.43 10.82
CA MET A 1 -33.67 -39.01 10.92
C MET A 1 -32.51 -38.18 11.46
N ASN A 2 -31.66 -37.55 10.63
CA ASN A 2 -30.65 -36.59 11.13
C ASN A 2 -29.96 -35.72 10.06
N VAL A 3 -30.47 -35.64 8.82
CA VAL A 3 -29.81 -34.87 7.73
C VAL A 3 -30.41 -33.47 7.57
N ARG A 4 -31.67 -33.26 7.99
CA ARG A 4 -32.37 -31.96 7.82
C ARG A 4 -31.99 -30.90 8.85
N ALA A 5 -31.43 -31.28 10.00
CA ALA A 5 -31.04 -30.32 11.04
C ALA A 5 -29.69 -29.65 10.75
N GLN A 6 -28.82 -30.28 9.96
CA GLN A 6 -27.44 -29.83 9.75
C GLN A 6 -27.33 -28.74 8.68
N THR A 7 -28.25 -28.70 7.70
CA THR A 7 -28.27 -27.68 6.64
C THR A 7 -28.80 -26.33 7.10
N LEU A 8 -29.68 -26.29 8.11
CA LEU A 8 -30.24 -25.03 8.62
C LEU A 8 -29.25 -24.23 9.47
N VAL A 9 -28.37 -24.91 10.22
CA VAL A 9 -27.40 -24.23 11.10
C VAL A 9 -26.32 -23.51 10.28
N SER A 10 -25.84 -24.11 9.19
CA SER A 10 -24.83 -23.48 8.32
C SER A 10 -25.33 -22.23 7.60
N ALA A 11 -26.62 -22.16 7.25
CA ALA A 11 -27.19 -20.99 6.58
C ALA A 11 -27.32 -19.79 7.54
N ILE A 12 -27.63 -20.02 8.82
CA ILE A 12 -27.83 -18.96 9.81
C ILE A 12 -26.49 -18.32 10.22
N VAL A 13 -25.42 -19.12 10.34
CA VAL A 13 -24.07 -18.62 10.67
C VAL A 13 -23.48 -17.76 9.53
N LEU A 14 -23.80 -18.08 8.27
CA LEU A 14 -23.31 -17.30 7.12
C LEU A 14 -23.99 -15.93 7.00
N VAL A 15 -25.25 -15.80 7.43
CA VAL A 15 -26.04 -14.57 7.32
C VAL A 15 -25.78 -13.61 8.48
N THR A 16 -25.46 -14.09 9.69
CA THR A 16 -25.21 -13.21 10.85
C THR A 16 -23.80 -12.59 10.87
N VAL A 17 -22.81 -13.23 10.24
CA VAL A 17 -21.43 -12.72 10.19
C VAL A 17 -21.19 -11.73 9.03
N THR A 18 -21.99 -11.79 7.96
CA THR A 18 -21.81 -10.96 6.76
C THR A 18 -22.44 -9.57 6.86
N VAL A 19 -23.53 -9.41 7.62
CA VAL A 19 -24.27 -8.13 7.71
C VAL A 19 -23.54 -6.99 8.47
N PRO A 20 -22.74 -7.22 9.54
CA PRO A 20 -22.04 -6.11 10.21
C PRO A 20 -20.79 -5.62 9.46
N ILE A 21 -20.17 -6.44 8.60
CA ILE A 21 -18.92 -6.06 7.89
C ILE A 21 -19.19 -4.99 6.81
N VAL A 22 -20.38 -5.00 6.21
CA VAL A 22 -20.72 -4.04 5.14
C VAL A 22 -20.92 -2.61 5.69
N ARG A 23 -21.32 -2.45 6.97
CA ARG A 23 -21.66 -1.13 7.54
C ARG A 23 -20.47 -0.30 8.02
N THR A 24 -19.29 -0.88 8.22
CA THR A 24 -18.11 -0.10 8.63
C THR A 24 -17.32 0.49 7.45
N LEU A 25 -17.63 0.09 6.21
CA LEU A 25 -16.91 0.54 5.01
C LEU A 25 -17.44 1.85 4.41
N THR A 26 -18.53 2.41 4.93
CA THR A 26 -19.15 3.65 4.41
C THR A 26 -18.82 4.90 5.22
N ALA A 27 -17.87 4.82 6.15
CA ALA A 27 -17.26 6.04 6.69
C ALA A 27 -16.42 6.66 5.57
N ALA A 28 -17.01 7.60 4.83
CA ALA A 28 -16.27 8.44 3.90
C ALA A 28 -15.07 9.03 4.65
N PRO A 29 -13.83 8.94 4.13
CA PRO A 29 -12.70 9.54 4.78
C PRO A 29 -13.04 11.01 4.97
N GLN A 30 -13.18 11.44 6.23
CA GLN A 30 -13.26 12.86 6.54
C GLN A 30 -11.96 13.44 5.99
N GLN A 31 -12.06 14.13 4.87
CA GLN A 31 -10.97 14.90 4.29
C GLN A 31 -10.63 15.95 5.34
N ALA A 32 -9.69 15.60 6.22
CA ALA A 32 -9.09 16.54 7.13
C ALA A 32 -8.67 17.74 6.27
N ALA A 33 -9.02 18.95 6.72
CA ALA A 33 -8.60 20.17 6.05
C ALA A 33 -7.11 20.04 5.69
N PRO A 34 -6.69 20.45 4.48
CA PRO A 34 -5.33 20.21 4.01
C PRO A 34 -4.38 20.81 5.05
N ALA A 35 -3.69 19.92 5.79
CA ALA A 35 -2.69 20.32 6.75
C ALA A 35 -1.64 21.10 5.96
N CYS A 36 -1.52 22.40 6.25
CA CYS A 36 -0.42 23.17 5.72
C CYS A 36 0.88 22.66 6.36
N ILE A 37 1.99 22.80 5.65
CA ILE A 37 3.31 22.40 6.13
C ILE A 37 4.28 23.55 5.93
N ASP A 38 5.16 23.80 6.88
CA ASP A 38 6.23 24.76 6.70
C ASP A 38 7.25 24.24 5.67
N SER A 39 8.06 25.15 5.13
CA SER A 39 8.98 24.81 4.05
C SER A 39 10.09 23.84 4.49
N GLU A 40 10.57 23.93 5.72
CA GLU A 40 11.61 23.07 6.29
C GLU A 40 11.09 21.64 6.48
N THR A 41 9.95 21.48 7.15
CA THR A 41 9.31 20.18 7.36
C THR A 41 8.93 19.53 6.03
N ARG A 42 8.52 20.32 5.02
CA ARG A 42 8.27 19.79 3.67
C ARG A 42 9.52 19.14 3.07
N GLU A 43 10.68 19.80 3.16
CA GLU A 43 11.93 19.22 2.64
C GLU A 43 12.33 17.96 3.43
N ILE A 44 12.18 17.99 4.76
CA ILE A 44 12.47 16.83 5.64
C ILE A 44 11.59 15.63 5.25
N VAL A 45 10.27 15.83 5.14
CA VAL A 45 9.33 14.78 4.78
C VAL A 45 9.60 14.26 3.37
N ARG A 46 9.92 15.14 2.42
CA ARG A 46 10.30 14.72 1.06
C ARG A 46 11.54 13.83 1.08
N GLY A 47 12.57 14.21 1.85
CA GLY A 47 13.78 13.41 2.04
C GLY A 47 13.45 12.02 2.60
N LEU A 48 12.71 11.96 3.70
CA LEU A 48 12.30 10.70 4.34
C LEU A 48 11.51 9.79 3.39
N LEU A 49 10.59 10.35 2.59
CA LEU A 49 9.80 9.57 1.63
C LEU A 49 10.65 9.05 0.48
N LEU A 50 11.58 9.87 -0.05
CA LEU A 50 12.50 9.44 -1.10
C LEU A 50 13.42 8.33 -0.61
N ASP A 51 13.95 8.45 0.61
CA ASP A 51 14.79 7.41 1.23
C ASP A 51 14.00 6.12 1.50
N GLY A 52 12.74 6.25 1.93
CA GLY A 52 11.82 5.13 2.06
C GLY A 52 11.59 4.40 0.74
N ILE A 53 11.33 5.14 -0.35
CA ILE A 53 11.14 4.58 -1.70
C ILE A 53 12.40 3.85 -2.18
N ASN A 54 13.59 4.44 -1.97
CA ASN A 54 14.87 3.81 -2.32
C ASN A 54 15.10 2.51 -1.53
N SER A 55 14.83 2.55 -0.22
CA SER A 55 14.99 1.40 0.67
C SER A 55 14.04 0.26 0.31
N ALA A 56 12.78 0.58 -0.02
CA ALA A 56 11.78 -0.39 -0.43
C ALA A 56 12.17 -1.13 -1.71
N LEU A 57 12.69 -0.43 -2.73
CA LEU A 57 13.18 -1.07 -3.95
C LEU A 57 14.36 -2.01 -3.66
N LYS A 58 15.32 -1.55 -2.85
CA LYS A 58 16.49 -2.36 -2.45
C LYS A 58 16.06 -3.64 -1.74
N ASP A 59 15.14 -3.55 -0.78
CA ASP A 59 14.69 -4.71 -0.02
C ASP A 59 13.82 -5.65 -0.85
N HIS A 60 12.97 -5.12 -1.74
CA HIS A 60 12.25 -5.94 -2.71
C HIS A 60 13.20 -6.70 -3.64
N THR A 61 14.26 -6.04 -4.09
CA THR A 61 15.28 -6.63 -4.98
C THR A 61 16.00 -7.80 -4.29
N LYS A 62 16.43 -7.62 -3.03
CA LYS A 62 17.03 -8.70 -2.24
C LYS A 62 16.08 -9.90 -2.10
N ARG A 63 14.81 -9.65 -1.76
CA ARG A 63 13.80 -10.72 -1.60
C ARG A 63 13.58 -11.48 -2.91
N LEU A 64 13.48 -10.78 -4.04
CA LEU A 64 13.36 -11.43 -5.35
C LEU A 64 14.57 -12.30 -5.66
N PHE A 65 15.77 -11.80 -5.37
CA PHE A 65 17.00 -12.57 -5.55
C PHE A 65 17.04 -13.81 -4.65
N ASP A 66 16.68 -13.68 -3.37
CA ASP A 66 16.63 -14.81 -2.42
C ASP A 66 15.66 -15.90 -2.88
N VAL A 67 14.50 -15.53 -3.44
CA VAL A 67 13.55 -16.50 -4.01
C VAL A 67 14.11 -17.12 -5.28
N TRP A 68 14.74 -16.33 -6.15
CA TRP A 68 15.36 -16.85 -7.38
C TRP A 68 16.42 -17.92 -7.05
N MET A 69 17.30 -17.65 -6.09
CA MET A 69 18.36 -18.59 -5.71
C MET A 69 17.83 -19.90 -5.11
N LYS A 70 16.61 -19.89 -4.54
CA LYS A 70 15.95 -21.08 -3.98
C LYS A 70 15.22 -21.92 -5.04
N GLU A 71 14.78 -21.32 -6.13
CA GLU A 71 13.94 -21.95 -7.17
C GLU A 71 14.55 -21.77 -8.59
N PRO A 72 15.77 -22.25 -8.87
CA PRO A 72 16.50 -21.89 -10.09
C PRO A 72 15.82 -22.34 -11.40
N HIS A 73 14.93 -23.33 -11.36
CA HIS A 73 14.36 -23.97 -12.56
C HIS A 73 13.02 -23.37 -13.04
N GLU A 74 12.25 -22.69 -12.18
CA GLU A 74 10.92 -22.14 -12.53
C GLU A 74 10.85 -20.60 -12.44
N ALA A 75 11.88 -19.98 -11.87
CA ALA A 75 11.87 -18.58 -11.43
C ALA A 75 12.10 -17.47 -12.48
N PRO A 76 12.80 -17.63 -13.62
CA PRO A 76 13.33 -16.43 -14.30
C PRO A 76 12.21 -15.50 -14.77
N THR A 77 11.14 -16.02 -15.37
CA THR A 77 10.08 -15.19 -15.96
C THR A 77 9.26 -14.43 -14.91
N ARG A 78 8.84 -15.08 -13.82
CA ARG A 78 8.05 -14.45 -12.74
C ARG A 78 8.87 -13.38 -12.01
N GLN A 79 10.15 -13.64 -11.79
CA GLN A 79 11.05 -12.75 -11.05
C GLN A 79 11.39 -11.52 -11.92
N ILE A 80 11.59 -11.71 -13.23
CA ILE A 80 11.73 -10.60 -14.19
C ILE A 80 10.48 -9.71 -14.19
N ALA A 81 9.30 -10.30 -14.29
CA ALA A 81 8.05 -9.55 -14.26
C ALA A 81 7.87 -8.78 -12.93
N GLY A 82 8.20 -9.42 -11.80
CA GLY A 82 8.21 -8.81 -10.48
C GLY A 82 9.16 -7.59 -10.42
N MET A 83 10.38 -7.74 -10.94
CA MET A 83 11.36 -6.65 -10.98
C MET A 83 10.90 -5.49 -11.86
N GLN A 84 10.34 -5.76 -13.04
CA GLN A 84 9.80 -4.73 -13.92
C GLN A 84 8.67 -3.93 -13.24
N ASN A 85 7.77 -4.62 -12.55
CA ASN A 85 6.72 -3.98 -11.76
C ASN A 85 7.30 -3.11 -10.63
N ALA A 86 8.32 -3.61 -9.93
CA ALA A 86 8.98 -2.86 -8.87
C ALA A 86 9.69 -1.59 -9.39
N ILE A 87 10.37 -1.68 -10.54
CA ILE A 87 11.01 -0.52 -11.19
C ILE A 87 9.96 0.51 -11.61
N ASN A 88 8.85 0.07 -12.20
CA ASN A 88 7.76 0.95 -12.59
C ASN A 88 7.12 1.65 -11.39
N ALA A 89 6.88 0.91 -10.30
CA ALA A 89 6.36 1.46 -9.05
C ALA A 89 7.35 2.49 -8.46
N PHE A 90 8.63 2.14 -8.38
CA PHE A 90 9.69 3.04 -7.93
C PHE A 90 9.72 4.34 -8.73
N ALA A 91 9.74 4.25 -10.07
CA ALA A 91 9.81 5.41 -10.95
C ALA A 91 8.60 6.33 -10.76
N ARG A 92 7.39 5.77 -10.68
CA ARG A 92 6.15 6.54 -10.45
C ARG A 92 6.12 7.18 -9.06
N SER A 93 6.46 6.42 -8.01
CA SER A 93 6.50 6.94 -6.64
C SER A 93 7.53 8.06 -6.51
N ARG A 94 8.72 7.89 -7.07
CA ARG A 94 9.76 8.92 -7.06
C ARG A 94 9.32 10.17 -7.81
N ALA A 95 8.75 10.02 -9.02
CA ALA A 95 8.22 11.15 -9.77
C ALA A 95 7.13 11.91 -9.00
N ALA A 96 6.21 11.19 -8.35
CA ALA A 96 5.17 11.79 -7.53
C ALA A 96 5.72 12.56 -6.31
N MET A 97 6.79 12.05 -5.67
CA MET A 97 7.42 12.76 -4.55
C MET A 97 8.22 13.98 -4.98
N LEU A 98 8.79 13.98 -6.19
CA LEU A 98 9.47 15.16 -6.74
C LEU A 98 8.48 16.28 -7.08
N THR A 99 7.27 15.94 -7.50
CA THR A 99 6.20 16.92 -7.76
C THR A 99 5.30 17.18 -6.54
N TRP A 100 5.56 16.52 -5.41
CA TRP A 100 4.81 16.72 -4.18
C TRP A 100 5.08 18.12 -3.62
N ASN A 101 4.05 18.97 -3.68
CA ASN A 101 4.11 20.34 -3.20
C ASN A 101 2.84 20.65 -2.37
N PRO A 102 2.80 20.22 -1.10
CA PRO A 102 1.70 20.57 -0.19
C PRO A 102 1.62 22.08 0.05
N PRO A 103 0.43 22.60 0.42
CA PRO A 103 0.24 24.02 0.71
C PRO A 103 1.08 24.46 1.91
N THR A 104 1.65 25.67 1.85
CA THR A 104 2.41 26.27 2.94
C THR A 104 1.49 26.92 3.97
N CYS A 105 1.93 27.00 5.22
CA CYS A 105 1.19 27.71 6.26
C CYS A 105 1.27 29.23 6.05
N LYS A 106 0.15 29.94 6.30
CA LYS A 106 0.13 31.41 6.19
C LYS A 106 1.11 32.00 7.19
N GLY A 107 2.11 32.75 6.71
CA GLY A 107 3.13 33.40 7.54
C GLY A 107 4.57 32.99 7.22
N ASP A 108 4.76 31.93 6.43
CA ASP A 108 6.08 31.42 6.02
C ASP A 108 6.44 31.81 4.56
N GLU A 109 5.88 32.92 4.06
CA GLU A 109 6.30 33.51 2.79
C GLU A 109 7.64 34.24 3.02
N PRO A 110 8.70 33.91 2.26
CA PRO A 110 10.01 34.54 2.45
C PRO A 110 10.00 36.04 2.15
#